data_AF-A0A445EIF7-F1
#
_entry.id   AF-A0A445EIF7-F1
#
_cell.length_a   1.000
_cell.length_b   1.000
_cell.length_c   1.000
_cell.angle_alpha   90.00
_cell.angle_beta   90.00
_cell.angle_gamma   90.00
#
_symmetry.space_group_name_H-M   'P 1'
#
loop_
_entity.id
_entity.type
_entity.pdbx_description
1 polymer ?
#
loop_
_entity_poly.entity_id
_entity_poly.type
_entity_poly.pdbx_seq_one_letter_code
_entity_poly.pdbx_strand_id
1 'polypeptide(L)'
;MYNSARLIKSNNDSVPNVNVTWEFPIIGGYKYLVRLHFCDIASIQLGLLYFNVYVNGYLALQDLDLSSITGSLASPFYADFIVDGNGIENLSVAIGPSNSSIPYVYDAILNGVEVMKMNNSHNSLDGEVCAGFVLKNWASGNESILLTFIAAICILLSIFIVVRRKIIDSRNYVPWSRLPMNVSEDNEIKT
;
A
#
# COMPACT_ATOMS: atom_id res chain seq x y z
N MET A 1 -5.11 -27.64 13.99
CA MET A 1 -4.53 -26.52 14.79
C MET A 1 -5.00 -26.59 16.24
N TYR A 2 -6.29 -26.39 16.53
CA TYR A 2 -6.78 -26.25 17.92
C TYR A 2 -6.69 -27.50 18.81
N ASN A 3 -6.41 -28.69 18.26
CA ASN A 3 -6.21 -29.93 19.03
C ASN A 3 -4.75 -30.12 19.52
N SER A 4 -3.91 -29.10 19.38
CA SER A 4 -2.52 -29.08 19.85
C SER A 4 -2.20 -27.73 20.46
N ALA A 5 -1.28 -27.69 21.43
CA ALA A 5 -0.85 -26.46 22.05
C ALA A 5 0.59 -26.55 22.60
N ARG A 6 1.21 -25.38 22.77
CA ARG A 6 2.36 -25.17 23.65
C ARG A 6 1.85 -24.62 24.98
N LEU A 7 2.40 -25.14 26.07
CA LEU A 7 1.94 -24.87 27.44
C LEU A 7 3.13 -24.44 28.31
N ILE A 8 2.87 -23.52 29.24
CA ILE A 8 3.71 -23.30 30.42
C ILE A 8 3.04 -24.02 31.59
N LYS A 9 3.83 -24.78 32.35
CA LYS A 9 3.34 -25.56 33.49
C LYS A 9 4.14 -25.21 34.74
N SER A 10 3.45 -25.08 35.86
CA SER A 10 4.05 -24.84 37.16
C SER A 10 4.98 -25.99 37.55
N ASN A 11 6.13 -25.67 38.16
CA ASN A 11 7.05 -26.66 38.70
C ASN A 11 7.10 -26.56 40.23
N ASN A 12 6.85 -27.68 40.92
CA ASN A 12 6.88 -27.79 42.37
C ASN A 12 6.26 -26.57 43.07
N ASP A 13 4.99 -26.32 42.78
CA ASP A 13 4.12 -25.36 43.49
C ASP A 13 4.42 -23.87 43.21
N SER A 14 5.34 -23.60 42.29
CA SER A 14 5.66 -22.23 41.87
C SER A 14 5.26 -21.98 40.43
N VAL A 15 4.57 -20.86 40.22
CA VAL A 15 4.34 -20.28 38.90
C VAL A 15 5.69 -19.77 38.39
N PRO A 16 6.25 -20.31 37.30
CA PRO A 16 7.55 -19.92 36.81
C PRO A 16 7.48 -18.49 36.30
N ASN A 17 8.37 -17.60 36.75
CA ASN A 17 8.46 -16.24 36.22
C ASN A 17 9.21 -16.21 34.88
N VAL A 18 8.71 -16.98 33.90
CA VAL A 18 9.32 -17.18 32.59
C VAL A 18 8.25 -17.07 31.51
N ASN A 19 8.53 -16.25 30.50
CA ASN A 19 7.72 -16.18 29.29
C ASN A 19 8.29 -17.15 28.25
N VAL A 20 7.41 -17.80 27.49
CA VAL A 20 7.79 -18.52 26.27
C VAL A 20 7.61 -17.58 25.10
N THR A 21 8.72 -17.28 24.42
CA THR A 21 8.77 -16.33 23.30
C THR A 21 9.06 -17.04 22.00
N TRP A 22 8.33 -16.67 20.95
CA TRP A 22 8.58 -17.02 19.57
C TRP A 22 9.03 -15.78 18.82
N GLU A 23 10.11 -15.91 18.03
CA GLU A 23 10.60 -14.85 17.17
C GLU A 23 10.43 -15.22 15.70
N PHE A 24 10.02 -14.24 14.91
CA PHE A 24 9.78 -14.36 13.48
C PHE A 24 10.60 -13.30 12.75
N PRO A 25 11.54 -13.68 11.88
CA PRO A 25 12.26 -12.71 11.07
C PRO A 25 11.28 -12.03 10.10
N ILE A 26 11.34 -10.70 10.03
CA ILE A 26 10.46 -9.89 9.19
C ILE A 26 11.26 -8.93 8.32
N ILE A 27 10.57 -8.29 7.37
CA ILE A 27 11.15 -7.30 6.48
C ILE A 27 10.63 -5.93 6.92
N GLY A 28 11.54 -5.00 7.18
CA GLY A 28 11.21 -3.63 7.53
C GLY A 28 10.41 -2.91 6.44
N GLY A 29 9.69 -1.85 6.83
CA GLY A 29 8.88 -1.05 5.91
C GLY A 29 7.48 -1.63 5.61
N TYR A 30 7.10 -2.69 6.31
CA TYR A 30 5.77 -3.31 6.23
C TYR A 30 5.09 -3.35 7.58
N LYS A 31 3.76 -3.36 7.57
CA LYS A 31 2.98 -3.76 8.74
C LYS A 31 2.63 -5.25 8.65
N TYR A 32 2.44 -5.88 9.79
CA TYR A 32 2.14 -7.30 9.90
C TYR A 32 0.87 -7.53 10.71
N LEU A 33 -0.04 -8.34 10.18
CA LEU A 33 -1.16 -8.89 10.94
C LEU A 33 -0.66 -10.14 11.66
N VAL A 34 -0.71 -10.12 12.99
CA VAL A 34 -0.37 -11.25 13.85
C VAL A 34 -1.66 -11.80 14.41
N ARG A 35 -2.02 -13.03 14.03
CA ARG A 35 -3.18 -13.72 14.58
C ARG A 35 -2.72 -14.82 15.53
N LEU A 36 -3.16 -14.72 16.77
CA LEU A 36 -2.88 -15.70 17.81
C LEU A 36 -4.11 -16.57 18.01
N HIS A 37 -3.91 -17.88 18.01
CA HIS A 37 -4.98 -18.86 18.14
C HIS A 37 -4.90 -19.56 19.49
N PHE A 38 -6.04 -19.57 20.17
CA PHE A 38 -6.20 -20.12 21.51
C PHE A 38 -7.37 -21.10 21.54
N CYS A 39 -7.23 -22.17 22.31
CA CYS A 39 -8.27 -23.13 22.62
C CYS A 39 -7.82 -23.87 23.86
N ASP A 40 -8.55 -23.72 24.96
CA ASP A 40 -8.22 -24.38 26.21
C ASP A 40 -8.55 -25.88 26.12
N ILE A 41 -7.52 -26.65 25.74
CA ILE A 41 -7.54 -28.12 25.69
C ILE A 41 -6.80 -28.76 26.87
N ALA A 42 -6.35 -27.94 27.83
CA ALA A 42 -5.48 -28.38 28.92
C ALA A 42 -6.19 -28.36 30.28
N SER A 43 -7.02 -27.35 30.55
CA SER A 43 -7.74 -27.23 31.81
C SER A 43 -8.79 -28.33 32.00
N ILE A 44 -8.97 -28.77 33.25
CA ILE A 44 -10.00 -29.75 33.62
C ILE A 44 -11.39 -29.11 33.82
N GLN A 45 -11.45 -27.80 34.05
CA GLN A 45 -12.68 -27.01 34.18
C GLN A 45 -12.42 -25.55 33.80
N LEU A 46 -13.50 -24.77 33.65
CA LEU A 46 -13.46 -23.33 33.40
C LEU A 46 -12.79 -22.56 34.54
N GLY A 47 -12.17 -21.42 34.22
CA GLY A 47 -11.58 -20.49 35.18
C GLY A 47 -10.29 -20.98 35.85
N LEU A 48 -9.55 -21.91 35.22
CA LEU A 48 -8.28 -22.42 35.75
C LEU A 48 -7.03 -21.94 35.00
N LEU A 49 -7.19 -21.14 33.96
CA LEU A 49 -6.10 -20.70 33.11
C LEU A 49 -6.20 -19.20 32.86
N TYR A 50 -5.27 -18.47 33.48
CA TYR A 50 -5.09 -17.02 33.31
C TYR A 50 -3.64 -16.78 32.91
N PHE A 51 -3.43 -16.04 31.83
CA PHE A 51 -2.09 -15.81 31.30
C PHE A 51 -1.99 -14.48 30.55
N ASN A 52 -0.78 -13.96 30.45
CA ASN A 52 -0.50 -12.76 29.70
C ASN A 52 -0.01 -13.10 28.31
N VAL A 53 -0.36 -12.24 27.34
CA VAL A 53 0.13 -12.30 25.97
C VAL A 53 0.88 -11.03 25.67
N TYR A 54 2.06 -11.17 25.09
CA TYR A 54 2.95 -10.07 24.72
C TYR A 54 3.22 -10.10 23.22
N VAL A 55 3.25 -8.92 22.61
CA VAL A 55 3.65 -8.72 21.21
C VAL A 55 4.74 -7.65 21.18
N ASN A 56 5.90 -7.98 20.63
CA ASN A 56 7.11 -7.15 20.65
C ASN A 56 7.50 -6.66 22.07
N GLY A 57 7.32 -7.52 23.06
CA GLY A 57 7.60 -7.20 24.47
C GLY A 57 6.55 -6.33 25.17
N TYR A 58 5.54 -5.84 24.46
CA TYR A 58 4.43 -5.07 25.04
C TYR A 58 3.30 -6.01 25.47
N LEU A 59 2.70 -5.74 26.63
CA LEU A 59 1.53 -6.47 27.11
C LEU A 59 0.32 -6.20 26.20
N ALA A 60 -0.09 -7.21 25.45
CA ALA A 60 -1.12 -7.14 24.43
C ALA A 60 -2.48 -7.63 24.95
N LEU A 61 -2.48 -8.72 25.73
CA LEU A 61 -3.64 -9.19 26.49
C LEU A 61 -3.20 -9.48 27.91
N GLN A 62 -3.88 -8.86 28.87
CA GLN A 62 -3.63 -9.03 30.29
C GLN A 62 -4.63 -10.02 30.88
N ASP A 63 -4.15 -10.90 31.76
CA ASP A 63 -4.96 -11.83 32.56
C ASP A 63 -6.01 -12.59 31.72
N LEU A 64 -5.59 -13.04 30.53
CA LEU A 64 -6.47 -13.66 29.54
C LEU A 64 -7.08 -14.95 30.10
N ASP A 65 -8.40 -14.94 30.25
CA ASP A 65 -9.22 -16.10 30.61
C ASP A 65 -10.10 -16.49 29.42
N LEU A 66 -9.76 -17.59 28.77
CA LEU A 66 -10.53 -18.12 27.65
C LEU A 66 -11.93 -18.54 28.06
N SER A 67 -12.13 -18.97 29.32
CA SER A 67 -13.43 -19.46 29.79
C SER A 67 -14.46 -18.34 29.91
N SER A 68 -14.04 -17.13 30.30
CA SER A 68 -14.89 -15.93 30.30
C SER A 68 -15.32 -15.51 28.88
N ILE A 69 -14.50 -15.81 27.86
CA ILE A 69 -14.73 -15.41 26.47
C ILE A 69 -15.61 -16.43 25.74
N THR A 70 -15.29 -17.72 25.86
CA THR A 70 -15.93 -18.77 25.07
C THR A 70 -17.08 -19.45 25.80
N GLY A 71 -17.13 -19.38 27.13
CA GLY A 71 -18.12 -20.07 27.97
C GLY A 71 -17.96 -21.59 28.01
N SER A 72 -16.96 -22.17 27.34
CA SER A 72 -16.71 -23.61 27.33
C SER A 72 -15.23 -23.94 27.06
N LEU A 73 -14.78 -25.08 27.59
CA LEU A 73 -13.48 -25.66 27.25
C LEU A 73 -13.47 -26.12 25.78
N ALA A 74 -12.28 -26.34 25.25
CA ALA A 74 -12.05 -26.81 23.87
C ALA A 74 -12.78 -25.98 22.79
N SER A 75 -13.07 -24.70 23.08
CA SER A 75 -13.69 -23.77 22.16
C SER A 75 -12.63 -22.82 21.58
N PRO A 76 -12.54 -22.70 20.25
CA PRO A 76 -11.51 -21.89 19.61
C PRO A 76 -11.79 -20.39 19.76
N PHE A 77 -10.72 -19.65 20.02
CA PHE A 77 -10.67 -18.20 20.06
C PHE A 77 -9.44 -17.72 19.28
N TYR A 78 -9.52 -16.53 18.67
CA TYR A 78 -8.36 -15.89 18.05
C TYR A 78 -8.35 -14.40 18.36
N ALA A 79 -7.16 -13.82 18.40
CA ALA A 79 -6.93 -12.40 18.60
C ALA A 79 -5.93 -11.86 17.56
N ASP A 80 -6.27 -10.72 16.96
CA ASP A 80 -5.51 -10.08 15.89
C ASP A 80 -4.79 -8.82 16.40
N PHE A 81 -3.52 -8.68 16.04
CA PHE A 81 -2.69 -7.52 16.34
C PHE A 81 -2.04 -7.00 15.07
N ILE A 82 -1.87 -5.68 14.97
CA ILE A 82 -1.09 -5.05 13.91
C ILE A 82 0.24 -4.62 14.50
N VAL A 83 1.32 -5.13 13.91
CA VAL A 83 2.70 -4.77 14.26
C VAL A 83 3.29 -3.93 13.14
N ASP A 84 3.89 -2.79 13.49
CA ASP A 84 4.72 -2.02 12.57
C ASP A 84 6.12 -2.64 12.51
N GLY A 85 6.51 -3.14 11.33
CA GLY A 85 7.81 -3.73 11.08
C GLY A 85 8.93 -2.71 10.90
N ASN A 86 8.63 -1.41 10.90
CA ASN A 86 9.64 -0.39 10.71
C ASN A 86 10.60 -0.31 11.91
N GLY A 87 11.90 -0.41 11.66
CA GLY A 87 12.94 -0.33 12.70
C GLY A 87 13.09 -1.57 13.57
N ILE A 88 12.47 -2.70 13.20
CA ILE A 88 12.63 -3.99 13.89
C ILE A 88 13.02 -5.10 12.89
N GLU A 89 13.92 -5.98 13.32
CA GLU A 89 14.38 -7.12 12.51
C GLU A 89 13.50 -8.36 12.73
N ASN A 90 13.11 -8.59 13.99
CA ASN A 90 12.28 -9.71 14.39
C ASN A 90 10.99 -9.20 15.03
N LEU A 91 9.88 -9.85 14.67
CA LEU A 91 8.62 -9.77 15.39
C LEU A 91 8.62 -10.84 16.48
N SER A 92 8.26 -10.48 17.71
CA SER A 92 8.16 -11.44 18.80
C SER A 92 6.75 -11.54 19.36
N VAL A 93 6.35 -12.78 19.68
CA VAL A 93 5.13 -13.09 20.43
C VAL A 93 5.55 -13.87 21.64
N ALA A 94 5.01 -13.54 22.81
CA ALA A 94 5.25 -14.33 24.00
C ALA A 94 3.95 -14.61 24.76
N ILE A 95 3.90 -15.75 25.42
CA ILE A 95 2.92 -16.04 26.45
C ILE A 95 3.64 -16.21 27.79
N GLY A 96 3.00 -15.81 28.86
CA GLY A 96 3.59 -15.88 30.19
C GLY A 96 2.54 -15.95 31.29
N PRO A 97 2.95 -16.26 32.52
CA PRO A 97 2.04 -16.25 33.64
C PRO A 97 1.47 -14.86 33.89
N SER A 98 0.36 -14.86 34.60
CA SER A 98 -0.36 -13.69 35.05
C SER A 98 -0.36 -13.61 36.57
N ASN A 99 -0.69 -12.45 37.13
CA ASN A 99 -0.82 -12.32 38.59
C ASN A 99 -2.05 -13.09 39.11
N SER A 100 -2.99 -13.42 38.22
CA SER A 100 -4.16 -14.26 38.48
C SER A 100 -3.91 -15.75 38.21
N SER A 101 -2.70 -16.14 37.81
CA SER A 101 -2.38 -17.54 37.56
C SER A 101 -2.49 -18.36 38.84
N ILE A 102 -3.20 -19.48 38.74
CA ILE A 102 -3.45 -20.38 39.86
C ILE A 102 -2.31 -21.41 39.87
N PRO A 103 -1.58 -21.56 41.00
CA PRO A 103 -0.58 -22.61 41.11
C PRO A 103 -1.19 -24.00 40.86
N TYR A 104 -0.38 -24.99 40.48
CA TYR A 104 -0.76 -26.40 40.29
C TYR A 104 -1.53 -26.76 39.01
N VAL A 105 -1.78 -25.81 38.09
CA VAL A 105 -2.52 -26.08 36.84
C VAL A 105 -1.64 -25.85 35.60
N TYR A 106 -1.89 -24.76 34.88
CA TYR A 106 -1.19 -24.33 33.68
C TYR A 106 -1.11 -22.82 33.72
N ASP A 107 0.01 -22.27 33.28
CA ASP A 107 0.31 -20.85 33.46
C ASP A 107 0.16 -20.05 32.15
N ALA A 108 0.15 -20.73 30.99
CA ALA A 108 -0.13 -20.14 29.70
C ALA A 108 -0.38 -21.20 28.62
N ILE A 109 -1.14 -20.85 27.58
CA ILE A 109 -1.39 -21.70 26.40
C ILE A 109 -1.31 -20.92 25.09
N LEU A 110 -0.80 -21.56 24.03
CA LEU A 110 -0.89 -21.07 22.65
C LEU A 110 -1.02 -22.23 21.67
N ASN A 111 -2.04 -22.19 20.81
CA ASN A 111 -2.34 -23.28 19.87
C ASN A 111 -1.75 -23.01 18.47
N GLY A 112 -1.62 -21.75 18.08
CA GLY A 112 -1.00 -21.37 16.82
C GLY A 112 -0.76 -19.88 16.68
N VAL A 113 0.15 -19.53 15.76
CA VAL A 113 0.50 -18.16 15.40
C VAL A 113 0.51 -18.05 13.89
N GLU A 114 -0.17 -17.06 13.35
CA GLU A 114 -0.09 -16.66 11.95
C GLU A 114 0.51 -15.26 11.88
N VAL A 115 1.51 -15.06 11.01
CA VAL A 115 2.15 -13.76 10.77
C VAL A 115 2.02 -13.45 9.29
N MET A 116 1.21 -12.44 8.97
CA MET A 116 0.88 -12.07 7.59
C MET A 116 1.39 -10.67 7.28
N LYS A 117 2.25 -10.55 6.27
CA LYS A 117 2.70 -9.25 5.77
C LYS A 117 1.52 -8.52 5.10
N MET A 118 1.27 -7.29 5.49
CA MET A 118 0.31 -6.40 4.84
C MET A 118 1.01 -5.56 3.77
N ASN A 119 0.25 -5.10 2.77
CA ASN A 119 0.81 -4.23 1.75
C ASN A 119 1.31 -2.92 2.36
N ASN A 120 2.37 -2.37 1.77
CA ASN A 120 2.81 -1.03 2.12
C ASN A 120 1.91 0.05 1.47
N SER A 121 2.23 1.33 1.71
CA SER A 121 1.54 2.48 1.11
C SER A 121 1.55 2.48 -0.44
N HIS A 122 2.45 1.73 -1.07
CA HIS A 122 2.56 1.58 -2.52
C HIS A 122 1.87 0.32 -3.06
N ASN A 123 1.03 -0.33 -2.25
CA ASN A 123 0.37 -1.60 -2.58
C ASN A 123 1.36 -2.72 -2.98
N SER A 124 2.57 -2.68 -2.43
CA SER A 124 3.58 -3.72 -2.62
C SER A 124 3.59 -4.71 -1.46
N LEU A 125 3.96 -5.96 -1.74
CA LEU A 125 4.34 -6.98 -0.75
C LEU A 125 5.80 -7.43 -0.91
N ASP A 126 6.47 -6.94 -1.95
CA ASP A 126 7.81 -7.31 -2.38
C ASP A 126 8.55 -6.04 -2.85
N GLY A 127 9.42 -5.50 -2.01
CA GLY A 127 10.12 -4.22 -2.22
C GLY A 127 9.32 -2.94 -1.88
N GLU A 128 10.02 -1.83 -1.67
CA GLU A 128 9.42 -0.53 -1.26
C GLU A 128 8.36 -0.02 -2.25
N VAL A 129 8.49 -0.32 -3.54
CA VAL A 129 7.57 0.15 -4.58
C VAL A 129 7.13 -1.02 -5.47
N CYS A 130 5.82 -1.14 -5.69
CA CYS A 130 5.26 -2.17 -6.57
C CYS A 130 5.36 -1.75 -8.05
N ALA A 131 5.65 -2.69 -8.96
CA ALA A 131 5.72 -2.43 -10.39
C ALA A 131 4.43 -1.84 -10.96
N GLY A 132 3.26 -2.27 -10.45
CA GLY A 132 1.96 -1.70 -10.83
C GLY A 132 1.80 -0.23 -10.42
N PHE A 133 2.35 0.20 -9.29
CA PHE A 133 2.36 1.61 -8.87
C PHE A 133 3.24 2.43 -9.83
N VAL A 134 4.42 1.91 -10.20
CA VAL A 134 5.30 2.55 -11.19
C VAL A 134 4.61 2.68 -12.56
N LEU A 135 4.03 1.59 -13.07
CA LEU A 135 3.32 1.56 -14.35
C LEU A 135 2.10 2.48 -14.35
N LYS A 136 1.34 2.53 -13.25
CA LYS A 136 0.18 3.43 -13.13
C LYS A 136 0.60 4.89 -13.16
N ASN A 137 1.66 5.26 -12.44
CA ASN A 137 2.16 6.63 -12.45
C ASN A 137 2.78 7.01 -13.80
N TRP A 138 3.43 6.06 -14.48
CA TRP A 138 3.92 6.24 -15.85
C TRP A 138 2.77 6.48 -16.83
N ALA A 139 1.76 5.60 -16.84
CA ALA A 139 0.61 5.70 -17.73
C ALA A 139 -0.29 6.91 -17.40
N SER A 140 -0.32 7.34 -16.13
CA SER A 140 -0.95 8.58 -15.68
C SER A 140 -0.14 9.82 -16.04
N GLY A 141 1.09 9.67 -16.53
CA GLY A 141 1.95 10.76 -16.98
C GLY A 141 1.44 11.35 -18.28
N ASN A 142 0.36 12.13 -18.22
CA ASN A 142 0.04 13.24 -19.13
C ASN A 142 0.39 13.06 -20.63
N GLU A 143 0.22 11.85 -21.19
CA GLU A 143 0.44 11.61 -22.63
C GLU A 143 -0.45 12.54 -23.46
N SER A 144 -1.65 12.84 -22.96
CA SER A 144 -2.57 13.84 -23.52
C SER A 144 -2.00 15.26 -23.52
N ILE A 145 -1.25 15.67 -22.49
CA ILE A 145 -0.69 17.02 -22.42
C ILE A 145 0.49 17.18 -23.39
N LEU A 146 1.37 16.18 -23.49
CA LEU A 146 2.47 16.24 -24.48
C LEU A 146 1.96 16.22 -25.92
N LEU A 147 0.97 15.36 -26.22
CA LEU A 147 0.34 15.32 -27.55
C LEU A 147 -0.37 16.63 -27.90
N THR A 148 -1.05 17.26 -26.94
CA THR A 148 -1.72 18.55 -27.16
C THR A 148 -0.72 19.69 -27.38
N PHE A 149 0.40 19.74 -26.65
CA PHE A 149 1.44 20.73 -26.90
C PHE A 149 2.11 20.56 -28.27
N ILE A 150 2.41 19.32 -28.67
CA ILE A 150 2.98 19.04 -30.00
C ILE A 150 2.01 19.48 -31.10
N ALA A 151 0.72 19.15 -30.99
CA ALA A 151 -0.29 19.57 -31.95
C ALA A 151 -0.41 21.10 -32.04
N ALA A 152 -0.39 21.80 -30.90
CA ALA A 152 -0.44 23.27 -30.86
C ALA A 152 0.76 23.92 -31.57
N ILE A 153 1.98 23.39 -31.36
CA ILE A 153 3.19 23.87 -32.03
C ILE A 153 3.10 23.65 -33.54
N CYS A 154 2.65 22.48 -33.99
CA CYS A 154 2.48 22.19 -35.42
C CYS A 154 1.48 23.16 -36.07
N ILE A 155 0.37 23.45 -35.41
CA ILE A 155 -0.64 24.42 -35.90
C ILE A 155 -0.01 25.82 -36.01
N LEU A 156 0.71 26.29 -34.98
CA LEU A 156 1.35 27.61 -35.00
C LEU A 156 2.39 27.74 -36.13
N LEU A 157 3.20 26.69 -36.36
CA LEU A 157 4.17 26.67 -37.46
C LEU A 157 3.47 26.70 -38.83
N SER A 158 2.37 25.96 -38.99
CA SER A 158 1.60 25.97 -40.24
C SER A 158 1.01 27.35 -40.54
N ILE A 159 0.46 28.03 -39.53
CA ILE A 159 -0.08 29.39 -39.65
C ILE A 159 1.03 30.37 -39.99
N PHE A 160 2.19 30.27 -39.31
CA PHE A 160 3.35 31.11 -39.58
C PHE A 160 3.83 30.98 -41.03
N ILE A 161 3.93 29.75 -41.54
CA ILE A 161 4.30 29.49 -42.94
C ILE A 161 3.28 30.11 -43.90
N VAL A 162 1.97 29.95 -43.65
CA VAL A 162 0.91 30.50 -44.52
C VAL A 162 0.93 32.04 -44.53
N VAL A 163 1.12 32.67 -43.37
CA VAL A 163 1.23 34.13 -43.26
C VAL A 163 2.47 34.64 -43.99
N ARG A 164 3.62 33.95 -43.83
CA ARG A 164 4.85 34.28 -44.56
C ARG A 164 4.64 34.17 -46.08
N ARG A 165 4.00 33.10 -46.56
CA ARG A 165 3.69 32.92 -47.99
C ARG A 165 2.77 34.04 -48.51
N LYS A 166 1.67 34.34 -47.79
CA LYS A 166 0.76 35.45 -48.17
C LYS A 166 1.46 36.80 -48.24
N ILE A 167 2.35 37.11 -47.29
CA ILE A 167 3.10 38.38 -47.30
C ILE A 167 4.05 38.44 -48.51
N ILE A 168 4.75 37.35 -48.82
CA ILE A 168 5.64 37.28 -49.99
C ILE A 168 4.85 37.44 -51.29
N ASP A 169 3.72 36.74 -51.43
CA ASP A 169 2.85 36.85 -52.61
C ASP A 169 2.29 38.26 -52.79
N SER A 170 1.88 38.92 -51.70
CA SER A 170 1.41 40.32 -51.75
C SER A 170 2.49 41.30 -52.20
N ARG A 171 3.77 40.99 -51.93
CA ARG A 171 4.92 41.83 -52.31
C ARG A 171 5.26 41.70 -53.80
N ASN A 172 4.88 40.59 -54.42
CA ASN A 172 5.04 40.34 -55.86
C ASN A 172 3.81 40.77 -56.68
N TYR A 173 2.77 41.31 -56.04
CA TYR A 173 1.57 41.79 -56.72
C TYR A 173 1.82 43.17 -57.34
N VAL A 174 2.23 43.21 -58.61
CA VAL A 174 2.27 44.44 -59.41
C VAL A 174 0.90 44.63 -60.06
N PRO A 175 0.15 45.71 -59.75
CA PRO A 175 -1.14 45.95 -60.37
C PRO A 175 -0.92 46.38 -61.82
N TRP A 176 -1.42 45.58 -62.77
CA TRP A 176 -1.45 45.92 -64.18
C TRP A 176 -2.25 47.22 -64.39
N SER A 177 -1.60 48.28 -64.87
CA SER A 177 -2.28 49.49 -65.32
C SER A 177 -2.79 49.33 -66.75
N ARG A 178 -3.95 49.91 -67.05
CA ARG A 178 -4.54 49.90 -68.40
C ARG A 178 -3.80 50.87 -69.32
N LEU A 179 -3.49 50.43 -70.53
CA LEU A 179 -2.85 51.25 -71.58
C LEU A 179 -3.81 52.36 -72.07
N PRO A 180 -3.31 53.59 -72.32
CA PRO A 180 -4.11 54.65 -72.89
C PRO A 180 -4.33 54.42 -74.39
N MET A 181 -5.59 54.51 -74.84
CA MET A 181 -5.92 54.68 -76.25
C MET A 181 -5.79 56.16 -76.61
N ASN A 182 -4.86 56.51 -77.49
CA ASN A 182 -4.96 57.74 -78.26
C ASN A 182 -5.38 57.38 -79.69
N VAL A 183 -6.59 57.77 -80.04
CA VAL A 183 -7.06 57.90 -81.42
C VAL A 183 -6.68 59.32 -81.85
N SER A 184 -5.82 59.47 -82.86
CA SER A 184 -5.63 60.77 -83.51
C SER A 184 -6.57 60.86 -84.71
N GLU A 185 -7.49 61.79 -84.63
CA GLU A 185 -8.34 62.25 -85.72
C GLU A 185 -7.85 63.67 -86.04
N ASP A 186 -7.31 63.89 -87.25
CA ASP A 186 -7.26 65.19 -87.94
C ASP A 186 -6.69 65.01 -89.37
N ASN A 187 -7.59 64.96 -90.37
CA ASN A 187 -7.86 65.99 -91.40
C ASN A 187 -6.63 66.83 -91.90
N GLU A 188 -6.35 67.12 -93.17
CA GLU A 188 -7.16 67.34 -94.39
C GLU A 188 -6.21 67.54 -95.64
N ILE A 189 -6.64 67.08 -96.83
CA ILE A 189 -6.71 67.78 -98.16
C ILE A 189 -5.43 68.36 -98.86
N LYS A 190 -5.16 67.99 -100.14
CA LYS A 190 -5.59 68.71 -101.39
C LYS A 190 -5.00 68.18 -102.71
N THR A 191 -5.86 68.18 -103.74
CA THR A 191 -5.67 68.19 -105.22
C THR A 191 -5.05 66.99 -105.93
#